data_AF-M5WLT0-F1
#
_entry.id   AF-M5WLT0-F1
#
_cell.length_a   1.000
_cell.length_b   1.000
_cell.length_c   1.000
_cell.angle_alpha   90.00
_cell.angle_beta   90.00
_cell.angle_gamma   90.00
#
_symmetry.space_group_name_H-M   'P 1'
#
loop_
_entity.id
_entity.type
_entity.pdbx_description
1 polymer ?
#
loop_
_entity_poly.entity_id
_entity_poly.type
_entity_poly.pdbx_seq_one_letter_code
_entity_poly.pdbx_strand_id
1 'polypeptide(L)'
;MGSYRMCMCFTRKFRVTEAEPPLDVKEAFNKYAEGGTHMTAEQLQNFLLEFQADGGVGGGAEASDAERIVEQVLQKRHHIAKLISRRTLTLDDFHHYLFSPDLNPPIRDQVHQDMTAPLSHYYIYTGHNSYLTGNQLSSDCSDVPIIKALKRGVRVVELDIWPNSTKDNVHVLHGRTLTTPVELIKCLKSIQEHAFSESPYPVIITLEDHLTPDLQAKVAQMLIETFGEMLFYPESDCLKELPSPEELKYRIIISTKPPEEYRKAKTANEKEHDSHKSEEDLWGKEPSELTEEHEDDDMSDSDSSEDNSHSNRGSFSSAEHEYKRLITIHAGKPKGGLKEALKVELDKVRRLSLSEQALEKAAESHGTDVVRFTQKNILRVYPKGTRFNSSNYKPLIGWMHGAQMVAFNMQGYGRSLWLMHGMFRANGGCGYVKKPDFIMNESDNQIFDPKAKLPVKKTLKVKVYMGDGWHLDFKQTHFDLYSPPDFYTRVGIAGVPADEIMKKTKKKEDDWTPVWEEEFTFPLRVPELALLRVEVHEYDMSEKDDFGGQTCLPVSELRQGIRAVPLFDRKGTKYNSVRLLMQFEFI
;
A
#
# COMPACT_ATOMS: atom_id res chain seq x y z
N MET A 1 12.22 -36.05 -11.31
CA MET A 1 13.24 -36.02 -12.38
C MET A 1 12.60 -35.38 -13.59
N GLY A 2 13.05 -34.18 -13.96
CA GLY A 2 12.54 -33.43 -15.11
C GLY A 2 13.27 -33.86 -16.38
N SER A 3 12.51 -34.06 -17.46
CA SER A 3 13.04 -34.41 -18.77
C SER A 3 12.84 -33.24 -19.73
N TYR A 4 13.91 -32.72 -20.33
CA TYR A 4 13.89 -31.60 -21.26
C TYR A 4 14.29 -32.07 -22.66
N ARG A 5 13.55 -31.66 -23.70
CA ARG A 5 13.80 -32.08 -25.08
C ARG A 5 14.76 -31.12 -25.76
N MET A 6 15.93 -31.62 -26.15
CA MET A 6 16.92 -30.91 -26.95
C MET A 6 16.84 -31.39 -28.40
N CYS A 7 16.13 -30.64 -29.26
CA CYS A 7 15.84 -31.03 -30.64
C CYS A 7 15.14 -32.41 -30.78
N MET A 8 14.80 -32.83 -32.01
CA MET A 8 13.86 -33.94 -32.25
C MET A 8 14.26 -35.32 -31.67
N CYS A 9 15.50 -35.52 -31.24
CA CYS A 9 16.00 -36.85 -30.84
C CYS A 9 16.76 -36.90 -29.51
N PHE A 10 17.07 -35.77 -28.85
CA PHE A 10 17.84 -35.78 -27.61
C PHE A 10 17.01 -35.29 -26.43
N THR A 11 17.21 -35.93 -25.28
CA THR A 11 16.50 -35.59 -24.05
C THR A 11 17.51 -35.51 -22.92
N ARG A 12 17.59 -34.35 -22.27
CA ARG A 12 18.38 -34.17 -21.05
C ARG A 12 17.51 -34.42 -19.84
N LYS A 13 18.04 -35.17 -18.86
CA LYS A 13 17.34 -35.45 -17.61
C LYS A 13 18.04 -34.72 -16.48
N PHE A 14 17.29 -33.92 -15.76
CA PHE A 14 17.74 -33.23 -14.56
C PHE A 14 17.02 -33.80 -13.35
N ARG A 15 17.74 -34.02 -12.26
CA ARG A 15 17.15 -34.44 -11.00
C ARG A 15 16.84 -33.18 -10.21
N VAL A 16 15.56 -32.95 -9.91
CA VAL A 16 15.19 -32.02 -8.84
C VAL A 16 15.58 -32.73 -7.55
N THR A 17 16.63 -32.24 -6.90
CA THR A 17 17.08 -32.69 -5.58
C THR A 17 16.59 -31.67 -4.57
N GLU A 18 15.98 -32.12 -3.48
CA GLU A 18 15.77 -31.23 -2.34
C GLU A 18 17.14 -30.78 -1.84
N ALA A 19 17.34 -29.47 -1.74
CA ALA A 19 18.56 -28.92 -1.18
C ALA A 19 18.66 -29.31 0.31
N GLU A 20 19.86 -29.70 0.74
CA GLU A 20 20.12 -29.94 2.15
C GLU A 20 19.96 -28.66 2.96
N PRO A 21 19.65 -28.75 4.27
CA PRO A 21 19.63 -27.58 5.14
C PRO A 21 20.96 -26.81 5.06
N PRO A 22 20.92 -25.46 4.99
CA PRO A 22 22.08 -24.59 5.09
C PRO A 22 23.00 -24.89 6.27
N LEU A 23 24.28 -24.54 6.14
CA LEU A 23 25.27 -24.76 7.22
C LEU A 23 24.85 -24.06 8.52
N ASP A 24 24.45 -22.80 8.45
CA ASP A 24 23.99 -22.03 9.62
C ASP A 24 22.76 -22.68 10.29
N VAL A 25 21.87 -23.32 9.51
CA VAL A 25 20.73 -24.09 10.04
C VAL A 25 21.22 -25.35 10.77
N LYS A 26 22.16 -26.09 10.18
CA LYS A 26 22.78 -27.27 10.80
C LYS A 26 23.51 -26.91 12.09
N GLU A 27 24.25 -25.80 12.09
CA GLU A 27 24.98 -25.30 13.25
C GLU A 27 24.03 -24.80 14.36
N ALA A 28 22.99 -24.05 14.01
CA ALA A 28 21.96 -23.64 14.96
C ALA A 28 21.28 -24.87 15.59
N PHE A 29 20.86 -25.84 14.78
CA PHE A 29 20.28 -27.07 15.30
C PHE A 29 21.23 -27.79 16.26
N ASN A 30 22.48 -27.99 15.85
CA ASN A 30 23.49 -28.68 16.67
C ASN A 30 23.76 -27.96 18.00
N LYS A 31 23.82 -26.62 17.97
CA LYS A 31 24.01 -25.79 19.17
C LYS A 31 22.85 -25.96 20.15
N TYR A 32 21.61 -25.75 19.70
CA TYR A 32 20.45 -25.73 20.60
C TYR A 32 19.91 -27.12 20.94
N ALA A 33 20.21 -28.15 20.12
CA ALA A 33 20.00 -29.55 20.49
C ALA A 33 21.14 -30.12 21.37
N GLU A 34 22.13 -29.31 21.75
CA GLU A 34 23.25 -29.68 22.61
C GLU A 34 24.06 -30.89 22.07
N GLY A 35 24.29 -30.95 20.76
CA GLY A 35 24.93 -32.09 20.11
C GLY A 35 24.02 -33.31 19.88
N GLY A 36 22.76 -33.23 20.28
CA GLY A 36 21.76 -34.27 20.10
C GLY A 36 21.26 -34.40 18.66
N THR A 37 20.68 -35.56 18.35
CA THR A 37 20.03 -35.83 17.05
C THR A 37 18.60 -35.32 16.96
N HIS A 38 18.04 -34.87 18.10
CA HIS A 38 16.67 -34.40 18.24
C HIS A 38 16.64 -33.17 19.16
N MET A 39 15.74 -32.24 18.88
CA MET A 39 15.51 -31.00 19.64
C MET A 39 14.17 -31.07 20.38
N THR A 40 14.17 -30.80 21.68
CA THR A 40 12.95 -30.72 22.50
C THR A 40 12.23 -29.37 22.34
N ALA A 41 10.99 -29.24 22.83
CA ALA A 41 10.28 -27.97 22.85
C ALA A 41 11.00 -26.90 23.69
N GLU A 42 11.60 -27.28 24.82
CA GLU A 42 12.40 -26.38 25.67
C GLU A 42 13.65 -25.88 24.94
N GLN A 43 14.37 -26.78 24.26
CA GLN A 43 15.52 -26.42 23.43
C GLN A 43 15.13 -25.51 22.26
N LEU A 44 13.98 -25.78 21.62
CA LEU A 44 13.43 -24.90 20.59
C LEU A 44 13.09 -23.52 21.16
N GLN A 45 12.51 -23.45 22.37
CA GLN A 45 12.23 -22.18 23.02
C GLN A 45 13.50 -21.36 23.22
N ASN A 46 14.60 -21.98 23.65
CA ASN A 46 15.89 -21.30 23.78
C ASN A 46 16.39 -20.78 22.41
N PHE A 47 16.24 -21.55 21.34
CA PHE A 47 16.52 -21.08 19.98
C PHE A 47 15.67 -19.86 19.58
N LEU A 48 14.37 -19.88 19.88
CA LEU A 48 13.45 -18.77 19.56
C LEU A 48 13.85 -17.49 20.30
N LEU A 49 14.22 -17.59 21.58
CA LEU A 49 14.59 -16.44 22.39
C LEU A 49 15.98 -15.90 22.02
N GLU A 50 16.99 -16.77 21.88
CA GLU A 50 18.38 -16.35 21.71
C GLU A 50 18.77 -16.07 20.26
N PHE A 51 18.34 -16.91 19.31
CA PHE A 51 18.75 -16.80 17.91
C PHE A 51 17.73 -16.02 17.07
N GLN A 52 16.45 -16.32 17.24
CA GLN A 52 15.36 -15.64 16.51
C GLN A 52 14.98 -14.29 17.14
N ALA A 53 15.49 -14.00 18.35
CA ALA A 53 15.16 -12.81 19.14
C ALA A 53 13.64 -12.62 19.32
N ASP A 54 12.88 -13.71 19.38
CA ASP A 54 11.42 -13.72 19.55
C ASP A 54 10.98 -13.43 21.00
N GLY A 55 11.88 -12.94 21.86
CA GLY A 55 11.60 -12.49 23.24
C GLY A 55 11.59 -10.96 23.43
N GLY A 56 11.78 -10.18 22.35
CA GLY A 56 11.79 -8.71 22.39
C GLY A 56 10.41 -8.06 22.50
N VAL A 57 10.38 -6.71 22.53
CA VAL A 57 9.16 -5.89 22.72
C VAL A 57 8.01 -6.38 21.82
N GLY A 58 6.90 -6.79 22.45
CA GLY A 58 5.66 -7.21 21.79
C GLY A 58 5.56 -8.68 21.40
N GLY A 59 6.52 -9.54 21.76
CA GLY A 59 6.38 -10.98 21.64
C GLY A 59 7.25 -11.66 22.67
N GLY A 60 6.64 -12.21 23.72
CA GLY A 60 7.30 -13.25 24.48
C GLY A 60 6.99 -14.55 23.76
N ALA A 61 8.00 -15.21 23.17
CA ALA A 61 7.86 -16.62 22.85
C ALA A 61 7.63 -17.38 24.17
N GLU A 62 6.35 -17.58 24.49
CA GLU A 62 5.96 -18.32 25.69
C GLU A 62 6.34 -19.80 25.49
N ALA A 63 6.52 -20.55 26.58
CA ALA A 63 6.81 -21.98 26.48
C ALA A 63 5.72 -22.73 25.68
N SER A 64 4.49 -22.22 25.72
CA SER A 64 3.34 -22.68 24.93
C SER A 64 3.55 -22.55 23.42
N ASP A 65 4.30 -21.56 22.94
CA ASP A 65 4.55 -21.35 21.50
C ASP A 65 5.47 -22.42 20.92
N ALA A 66 6.55 -22.76 21.63
CA ALA A 66 7.49 -23.79 21.19
C ALA A 66 6.80 -25.16 21.13
N GLU A 67 6.00 -25.52 22.15
CA GLU A 67 5.22 -26.76 22.14
C GLU A 67 4.23 -26.81 20.97
N ARG A 68 3.51 -25.72 20.72
CA ARG A 68 2.58 -25.60 19.60
C ARG A 68 3.27 -25.76 18.24
N ILE A 69 4.44 -25.15 18.07
CA ILE A 69 5.24 -25.30 16.83
C ILE A 69 5.65 -26.76 16.64
N VAL A 70 6.19 -27.40 17.67
CA VAL A 70 6.60 -28.81 17.61
C VAL A 70 5.41 -29.69 17.21
N GLU A 71 4.26 -29.50 17.85
CA GLU A 71 3.05 -30.26 17.55
C GLU A 71 2.60 -30.05 16.09
N GLN A 72 2.53 -28.80 15.62
CA GLN A 72 2.06 -28.50 14.26
C GLN A 72 3.00 -29.04 13.18
N VAL A 73 4.31 -28.99 13.39
CA VAL A 73 5.30 -29.57 12.46
C VAL A 73 5.12 -31.09 12.39
N LEU A 74 5.04 -31.76 13.54
CA LEU A 74 4.89 -33.21 13.59
C LEU A 74 3.55 -33.67 13.00
N GLN A 75 2.46 -32.94 13.25
CA GLN A 75 1.14 -33.25 12.66
C GLN A 75 1.14 -33.10 11.14
N LYS A 76 1.79 -32.07 10.58
CA LYS A 76 1.86 -31.83 9.13
C LYS A 76 2.76 -32.84 8.42
N ARG A 77 3.89 -33.21 9.01
CA ARG A 77 4.89 -34.08 8.36
C ARG A 77 4.69 -35.57 8.60
N HIS A 78 4.22 -35.94 9.79
CA HIS A 78 4.16 -37.32 10.23
C HIS A 78 2.72 -37.70 10.56
N HIS A 79 1.95 -38.14 9.56
CA HIS A 79 0.57 -38.62 9.77
C HIS A 79 0.47 -39.74 10.84
N ILE A 80 1.58 -40.45 11.07
CA ILE A 80 1.71 -41.55 12.05
C ILE A 80 2.13 -41.03 13.45
N ALA A 81 2.59 -39.79 13.61
CA ALA A 81 3.01 -39.24 14.91
C ALA A 81 1.86 -39.17 15.94
N LYS A 82 0.59 -39.26 15.52
CA LYS A 82 -0.54 -39.47 16.45
C LYS A 82 -0.41 -40.76 17.27
N LEU A 83 0.35 -41.76 16.81
CA LEU A 83 0.58 -43.03 17.48
C LEU A 83 1.89 -43.09 18.29
N ILE A 84 2.78 -42.11 18.14
CA ILE A 84 4.10 -42.11 18.77
C ILE A 84 4.19 -40.88 19.67
N SER A 85 4.43 -41.08 20.97
CA SER A 85 4.59 -40.04 22.00
C SER A 85 5.85 -39.14 21.83
N ARG A 86 6.41 -39.04 20.61
CA ARG A 86 7.60 -38.23 20.31
C ARG A 86 7.20 -36.75 20.20
N ARG A 87 7.73 -35.93 21.08
CA ARG A 87 7.55 -34.46 21.14
C ARG A 87 8.86 -33.72 20.83
N THR A 88 9.63 -34.23 19.88
CA THR A 88 10.97 -33.72 19.55
C THR A 88 11.15 -33.60 18.04
N LEU A 89 11.90 -32.61 17.58
CA LEU A 89 12.16 -32.32 16.17
C LEU A 89 13.51 -32.90 15.74
N THR A 90 13.56 -33.58 14.60
CA THR A 90 14.83 -33.86 13.91
C THR A 90 15.37 -32.61 13.21
N LEU A 91 16.61 -32.64 12.70
CA LEU A 91 17.17 -31.55 11.88
C LEU A 91 16.27 -31.22 10.67
N ASP A 92 15.71 -32.26 10.05
CA ASP A 92 14.81 -32.10 8.92
C ASP A 92 13.49 -31.44 9.35
N ASP A 93 12.89 -31.88 10.46
CA ASP A 93 11.68 -31.23 11.02
C ASP A 93 11.93 -29.76 11.36
N PHE A 94 13.09 -29.45 11.95
CA PHE A 94 13.51 -28.09 12.28
C PHE A 94 13.71 -27.22 11.02
N HIS A 95 14.35 -27.75 9.98
CA HIS A 95 14.49 -27.06 8.70
C HIS A 95 13.13 -26.77 8.06
N HIS A 96 12.20 -27.74 8.11
CA HIS A 96 10.84 -27.54 7.62
C HIS A 96 10.07 -26.47 8.40
N TYR A 97 10.22 -26.43 9.72
CA TYR A 97 9.72 -25.33 10.54
C TYR A 97 10.27 -23.99 10.06
N LEU A 98 11.60 -23.87 9.94
CA LEU A 98 12.24 -22.62 9.54
C LEU A 98 11.79 -22.14 8.17
N PHE A 99 11.49 -23.08 7.27
CA PHE A 99 11.07 -22.78 5.91
C PHE A 99 9.54 -22.70 5.74
N SER A 100 8.77 -22.76 6.83
CA SER A 100 7.31 -22.63 6.82
C SER A 100 6.89 -21.16 6.95
N PRO A 101 6.28 -20.53 5.93
CA PRO A 101 5.82 -19.15 6.01
C PRO A 101 4.72 -18.92 7.06
N ASP A 102 3.99 -19.97 7.44
CA ASP A 102 2.90 -19.87 8.42
C ASP A 102 3.44 -19.92 9.86
N LEU A 103 4.46 -20.76 10.12
CA LEU A 103 5.03 -20.94 11.46
C LEU A 103 6.19 -19.99 11.73
N ASN A 104 6.90 -19.57 10.67
CA ASN A 104 8.10 -18.74 10.77
C ASN A 104 8.08 -17.57 9.76
N PRO A 105 7.02 -16.72 9.75
CA PRO A 105 6.91 -15.58 8.87
C PRO A 105 7.96 -14.51 9.19
N PRO A 106 8.33 -13.67 8.21
CA PRO A 106 9.36 -12.64 8.39
C PRO A 106 8.85 -11.39 9.12
N ILE A 107 7.53 -11.22 9.21
CA ILE A 107 6.84 -10.12 9.90
C ILE A 107 5.66 -10.72 10.68
N ARG A 108 5.16 -9.98 11.69
CA ARG A 108 3.97 -10.39 12.48
C ARG A 108 2.68 -10.00 11.74
N ASP A 109 1.61 -10.72 12.02
CA ASP A 109 0.26 -10.51 11.45
C ASP A 109 -0.70 -9.78 12.40
N GLN A 110 -0.22 -9.34 13.57
CA GLN A 110 -1.03 -8.67 14.58
C GLN A 110 -0.82 -7.16 14.58
N VAL A 111 -1.91 -6.44 14.86
CA VAL A 111 -1.87 -5.01 15.15
C VAL A 111 -1.18 -4.80 16.49
N HIS A 112 -0.17 -3.94 16.52
CA HIS A 112 0.64 -3.69 17.73
C HIS A 112 0.95 -2.21 17.98
N GLN A 113 0.79 -1.37 16.96
CA GLN A 113 0.99 0.06 17.11
C GLN A 113 -0.16 0.68 17.91
N ASP A 114 0.11 1.83 18.54
CA ASP A 114 -0.94 2.62 19.17
C ASP A 114 -1.96 3.08 18.12
N MET A 115 -3.23 2.72 18.31
CA MET A 115 -4.35 3.03 17.42
C MET A 115 -5.28 4.12 17.96
N THR A 116 -4.89 4.77 19.06
CA THR A 116 -5.69 5.79 19.78
C THR A 116 -5.29 7.22 19.44
N ALA A 117 -4.27 7.42 18.60
CA ALA A 117 -3.90 8.75 18.13
C ALA A 117 -4.86 9.24 17.02
N PRO A 118 -4.89 10.55 16.70
CA PRO A 118 -5.73 11.09 15.63
C PRO A 118 -5.45 10.45 14.26
N LEU A 119 -6.45 10.36 13.38
CA LEU A 119 -6.27 9.82 12.01
C LEU A 119 -5.12 10.49 11.22
N SER A 120 -4.82 11.77 11.47
CA SER A 120 -3.70 12.47 10.82
C SER A 120 -2.34 11.86 11.17
N HIS A 121 -2.24 11.07 12.23
CA HIS A 121 -1.00 10.42 12.71
C HIS A 121 -0.70 9.09 12.01
N TYR A 122 -1.52 8.66 11.05
CA TYR A 122 -1.36 7.39 10.35
C TYR A 122 -1.20 7.60 8.85
N TYR A 123 -0.31 6.85 8.22
CA TYR A 123 -0.42 6.53 6.81
C TYR A 123 -1.61 5.60 6.60
N ILE A 124 -2.41 5.87 5.57
CA ILE A 124 -3.66 5.18 5.31
C ILE A 124 -3.62 4.56 3.92
N TYR A 125 -3.93 3.27 3.85
CA TYR A 125 -3.89 2.51 2.61
C TYR A 125 -4.96 3.01 1.65
N THR A 126 -4.55 3.71 0.58
CA THR A 126 -5.44 4.53 -0.25
C THR A 126 -5.47 4.10 -1.71
N GLY A 127 -6.67 3.79 -2.23
CA GLY A 127 -6.93 3.57 -3.65
C GLY A 127 -7.27 4.87 -4.39
N HIS A 128 -6.88 4.97 -5.65
CA HIS A 128 -7.25 6.02 -6.59
C HIS A 128 -8.22 5.45 -7.63
N ASN A 129 -9.28 6.19 -7.98
CA ASN A 129 -10.32 5.77 -8.93
C ASN A 129 -10.71 4.30 -8.76
N SER A 130 -11.14 3.96 -7.53
CA SER A 130 -11.21 2.58 -7.03
C SER A 130 -12.24 1.71 -7.76
N TYR A 131 -13.05 2.32 -8.61
CA TYR A 131 -14.07 1.71 -9.44
C TYR A 131 -13.55 1.24 -10.82
N LEU A 132 -12.36 1.68 -11.26
CA LEU A 132 -11.83 1.33 -12.59
C LEU A 132 -11.29 -0.10 -12.66
N THR A 133 -11.67 -0.82 -13.71
CA THR A 133 -11.19 -2.18 -13.98
C THR A 133 -9.86 -2.22 -14.73
N GLY A 134 -9.43 -1.10 -15.33
CA GLY A 134 -8.20 -1.01 -16.11
C GLY A 134 -7.69 0.41 -16.29
N ASN A 135 -7.56 0.85 -17.55
CA ASN A 135 -7.02 2.16 -17.94
C ASN A 135 -8.00 3.31 -17.62
N GLN A 136 -7.49 4.55 -17.58
CA GLN A 136 -8.26 5.73 -17.20
C GLN A 136 -9.20 6.24 -18.31
N LEU A 137 -9.10 5.78 -19.56
CA LEU A 137 -9.80 6.39 -20.70
C LEU A 137 -11.00 5.60 -21.19
N SER A 138 -10.95 4.27 -21.13
CA SER A 138 -11.91 3.42 -21.84
C SER A 138 -12.21 2.09 -21.14
N SER A 139 -11.70 1.88 -19.93
CA SER A 139 -12.02 0.65 -19.19
C SER A 139 -13.38 0.73 -18.52
N ASP A 140 -13.92 -0.42 -18.14
CA ASP A 140 -15.21 -0.47 -17.46
C ASP A 140 -15.09 -0.01 -16.01
N CYS A 141 -16.16 0.57 -15.47
CA CYS A 141 -16.31 0.82 -14.05
C CYS A 141 -17.09 -0.32 -13.39
N SER A 142 -16.69 -0.71 -12.19
CA SER A 142 -17.32 -1.79 -11.44
C SER A 142 -17.05 -1.64 -9.93
N ASP A 143 -17.89 -2.29 -9.15
CA ASP A 143 -17.67 -2.56 -7.73
C ASP A 143 -16.60 -3.63 -7.46
N VAL A 144 -16.25 -4.48 -8.43
CA VAL A 144 -15.28 -5.58 -8.25
C VAL A 144 -13.89 -5.10 -7.83
N PRO A 145 -13.29 -4.05 -8.44
CA PRO A 145 -11.99 -3.53 -8.00
C PRO A 145 -12.05 -2.95 -6.57
N ILE A 146 -13.18 -2.36 -6.16
CA ILE A 146 -13.42 -1.88 -4.79
C ILE A 146 -13.37 -3.06 -3.81
N ILE A 147 -14.11 -4.15 -4.11
CA ILE A 147 -14.11 -5.37 -3.28
C ILE A 147 -12.69 -5.93 -3.15
N LYS A 148 -11.94 -6.01 -4.26
CA LYS A 148 -10.55 -6.48 -4.26
C LYS A 148 -9.63 -5.58 -3.44
N ALA A 149 -9.83 -4.27 -3.49
CA ALA A 149 -9.06 -3.31 -2.71
C ALA A 149 -9.34 -3.50 -1.20
N LEU A 150 -10.60 -3.58 -0.79
CA LEU A 150 -10.99 -3.81 0.62
C LEU A 150 -10.44 -5.14 1.15
N LYS A 151 -10.52 -6.22 0.36
CA LYS A 151 -9.92 -7.54 0.67
C LYS A 151 -8.39 -7.56 0.68
N ARG A 152 -7.73 -6.49 0.23
CA ARG A 152 -6.27 -6.29 0.37
C ARG A 152 -5.92 -5.41 1.57
N GLY A 153 -6.91 -4.94 2.33
CA GLY A 153 -6.72 -4.03 3.47
C GLY A 153 -6.77 -2.54 3.12
N VAL A 154 -7.10 -2.14 1.88
CA VAL A 154 -7.28 -0.72 1.51
C VAL A 154 -8.37 -0.10 2.38
N ARG A 155 -8.12 1.09 2.93
CA ARG A 155 -9.00 1.80 3.87
C ARG A 155 -9.59 3.09 3.30
N VAL A 156 -9.05 3.60 2.20
CA VAL A 156 -9.61 4.76 1.50
C VAL A 156 -9.97 4.36 0.07
N VAL A 157 -11.24 4.50 -0.29
CA VAL A 157 -11.75 4.21 -1.63
C VAL A 157 -12.31 5.48 -2.26
N GLU A 158 -12.07 5.65 -3.55
CA GLU A 158 -12.49 6.82 -4.32
C GLU A 158 -13.62 6.48 -5.27
N LEU A 159 -14.66 7.33 -5.29
CA LEU A 159 -15.81 7.26 -6.18
C LEU A 159 -16.08 8.63 -6.81
N ASP A 160 -16.07 8.68 -8.14
CA ASP A 160 -16.37 9.90 -8.89
C ASP A 160 -17.83 9.86 -9.30
N ILE A 161 -18.65 10.70 -8.69
CA ILE A 161 -20.10 10.63 -8.77
C ILE A 161 -20.62 11.66 -9.78
N TRP A 162 -21.36 11.17 -10.77
CA TRP A 162 -21.93 11.95 -11.85
C TRP A 162 -23.42 11.66 -12.03
N PRO A 163 -24.21 12.63 -12.53
CA PRO A 163 -25.58 12.35 -12.95
C PRO A 163 -25.61 11.28 -14.04
N ASN A 164 -26.58 10.36 -13.98
CA ASN A 164 -26.87 9.47 -15.10
C ASN A 164 -27.44 10.25 -16.30
N SER A 165 -27.62 9.59 -17.44
CA SER A 165 -28.10 10.23 -18.68
C SER A 165 -29.47 10.89 -18.55
N THR A 166 -30.35 10.36 -17.69
CA THR A 166 -31.68 10.91 -17.39
C THR A 166 -31.69 11.96 -16.28
N LYS A 167 -30.54 12.22 -15.64
CA LYS A 167 -30.34 13.19 -14.54
C LYS A 167 -31.24 12.96 -13.31
N ASP A 168 -31.71 11.74 -13.11
CA ASP A 168 -32.57 11.32 -11.99
C ASP A 168 -31.88 10.32 -11.05
N ASN A 169 -30.68 9.85 -11.41
CA ASN A 169 -29.88 8.92 -10.60
C ASN A 169 -28.38 9.21 -10.71
N VAL A 170 -27.58 8.48 -9.93
CA VAL A 170 -26.12 8.70 -9.83
C VAL A 170 -25.34 7.49 -10.30
N HIS A 171 -24.37 7.75 -11.18
CA HIS A 171 -23.39 6.78 -11.64
C HIS A 171 -22.00 7.12 -11.11
N VAL A 172 -21.16 6.10 -11.04
CA VAL A 172 -19.72 6.22 -10.81
C VAL A 172 -18.99 5.96 -12.13
N LEU A 173 -18.20 6.93 -12.58
CA LEU A 173 -17.36 6.85 -13.77
C LEU A 173 -16.27 7.91 -13.77
N HIS A 174 -15.24 7.71 -14.58
CA HIS A 174 -14.25 8.74 -14.83
C HIS A 174 -14.82 9.73 -15.86
N GLY A 175 -15.14 10.93 -15.40
CA GLY A 175 -15.82 11.96 -16.19
C GLY A 175 -15.08 12.32 -17.47
N ARG A 176 -15.82 12.70 -18.51
CA ARG A 176 -15.28 13.13 -19.81
C ARG A 176 -14.39 12.08 -20.50
N THR A 177 -14.56 10.81 -20.17
CA THR A 177 -13.88 9.68 -20.82
C THR A 177 -14.88 8.68 -21.41
N LEU A 178 -14.37 7.61 -22.01
CA LEU A 178 -15.15 6.51 -22.59
C LEU A 178 -15.35 5.34 -21.61
N THR A 179 -15.09 5.54 -20.31
CA THR A 179 -15.32 4.50 -19.31
C THR A 179 -16.80 4.20 -19.16
N THR A 180 -17.17 2.92 -19.11
CA THR A 180 -18.58 2.53 -18.91
C THR A 180 -18.97 2.70 -17.44
N PRO A 181 -20.11 3.34 -17.13
CA PRO A 181 -20.47 3.67 -15.75
C PRO A 181 -20.99 2.46 -14.95
N VAL A 182 -20.94 2.57 -13.62
CA VAL A 182 -21.62 1.67 -12.68
C VAL A 182 -22.54 2.46 -11.75
N GLU A 183 -23.68 1.89 -11.35
CA GLU A 183 -24.58 2.57 -10.41
C GLU A 183 -23.93 2.78 -9.03
N LEU A 184 -24.07 3.97 -8.46
CA LEU A 184 -23.50 4.29 -7.14
C LEU A 184 -23.96 3.32 -6.06
N ILE A 185 -25.26 2.98 -6.03
CA ILE A 185 -25.83 2.08 -5.03
C ILE A 185 -25.17 0.70 -5.03
N LYS A 186 -24.71 0.23 -6.19
CA LYS A 186 -23.98 -1.04 -6.30
C LYS A 186 -22.64 -0.95 -5.59
N CYS A 187 -21.89 0.13 -5.82
CA CYS A 187 -20.63 0.38 -5.13
C CYS A 187 -20.82 0.51 -3.62
N LEU A 188 -21.83 1.27 -3.16
CA LEU A 188 -22.09 1.45 -1.73
C LEU A 188 -22.44 0.13 -1.02
N LYS A 189 -23.27 -0.72 -1.64
CA LYS A 189 -23.59 -2.05 -1.10
C LYS A 189 -22.35 -2.95 -1.00
N SER A 190 -21.52 -2.98 -2.04
CA SER A 190 -20.27 -3.75 -2.02
C SER A 190 -19.29 -3.22 -0.97
N ILE A 191 -19.27 -1.91 -0.70
CA ILE A 191 -18.49 -1.34 0.41
C ILE A 191 -19.10 -1.78 1.75
N GLN A 192 -20.41 -1.72 1.94
CA GLN A 192 -21.08 -2.14 3.17
C GLN A 192 -20.73 -3.59 3.53
N GLU A 193 -20.77 -4.50 2.55
CA GLU A 193 -20.51 -5.92 2.77
C GLU A 193 -19.03 -6.23 3.10
N HIS A 194 -18.10 -5.46 2.53
CA HIS A 194 -16.67 -5.81 2.56
C HIS A 194 -15.78 -4.81 3.32
N ALA A 195 -16.32 -3.69 3.80
CA ALA A 195 -15.55 -2.64 4.47
C ALA A 195 -14.63 -3.21 5.55
N PHE A 196 -15.14 -4.14 6.37
CA PHE A 196 -14.45 -4.63 7.55
C PHE A 196 -14.05 -6.11 7.49
N SER A 197 -13.95 -6.70 6.28
CA SER A 197 -13.61 -8.12 6.15
C SER A 197 -12.16 -8.46 6.56
N GLU A 198 -11.22 -7.55 6.29
CA GLU A 198 -9.80 -7.73 6.60
C GLU A 198 -9.31 -6.90 7.80
N SER A 199 -10.04 -5.86 8.17
CA SER A 199 -9.62 -4.91 9.20
C SER A 199 -10.83 -4.28 9.88
N PRO A 200 -10.85 -4.16 11.22
CA PRO A 200 -11.94 -3.50 11.94
C PRO A 200 -11.87 -1.98 11.86
N TYR A 201 -10.75 -1.41 11.40
CA TYR A 201 -10.52 0.04 11.39
C TYR A 201 -11.30 0.74 10.27
N PRO A 202 -11.59 2.06 10.42
CA PRO A 202 -12.53 2.77 9.57
C PRO A 202 -12.20 2.69 8.07
N VAL A 203 -13.25 2.78 7.25
CA VAL A 203 -13.15 2.99 5.80
C VAL A 203 -13.56 4.41 5.46
N ILE A 204 -12.73 5.12 4.70
CA ILE A 204 -13.01 6.47 4.20
C ILE A 204 -13.43 6.36 2.73
N ILE A 205 -14.58 6.93 2.38
CA ILE A 205 -15.02 7.10 1.00
C ILE A 205 -14.73 8.53 0.60
N THR A 206 -13.80 8.70 -0.35
CA THR A 206 -13.58 10.00 -0.99
C THR A 206 -14.52 10.13 -2.17
N LEU A 207 -15.40 11.13 -2.14
CA LEU A 207 -16.31 11.42 -3.24
C LEU A 207 -15.73 12.56 -4.08
N GLU A 208 -15.63 12.37 -5.39
CA GLU A 208 -15.45 13.45 -6.35
C GLU A 208 -16.83 13.83 -6.89
N ASP A 209 -17.37 14.93 -6.37
CA ASP A 209 -18.78 15.30 -6.52
C ASP A 209 -19.03 16.24 -7.71
N HIS A 210 -19.74 15.73 -8.73
CA HIS A 210 -20.18 16.47 -9.92
C HIS A 210 -21.71 16.59 -10.01
N LEU A 211 -22.40 16.51 -8.88
CA LEU A 211 -23.86 16.42 -8.80
C LEU A 211 -24.55 17.78 -8.63
N THR A 212 -25.83 17.82 -9.01
CA THR A 212 -26.74 18.91 -8.63
C THR A 212 -27.18 18.76 -7.16
N PRO A 213 -27.67 19.83 -6.52
CA PRO A 213 -28.15 19.75 -5.13
C PRO A 213 -29.22 18.68 -4.86
N ASP A 214 -30.14 18.47 -5.80
CA ASP A 214 -31.17 17.42 -5.68
C ASP A 214 -30.56 16.01 -5.70
N LEU A 215 -29.52 15.80 -6.51
CA LEU A 215 -28.79 14.54 -6.56
C LEU A 215 -27.88 14.36 -5.35
N GLN A 216 -27.29 15.44 -4.80
CA GLN A 216 -26.56 15.41 -3.53
C GLN A 216 -27.47 14.96 -2.38
N ALA A 217 -28.69 15.50 -2.31
CA ALA A 217 -29.71 15.06 -1.37
C ALA A 217 -30.03 13.56 -1.52
N LYS A 218 -30.17 13.09 -2.77
CA LYS A 218 -30.37 11.67 -3.06
C LYS A 218 -29.19 10.81 -2.60
N VAL A 219 -27.96 11.28 -2.80
CA VAL A 219 -26.76 10.58 -2.31
C VAL A 219 -26.72 10.55 -0.79
N ALA A 220 -27.09 11.64 -0.11
CA ALA A 220 -27.17 11.67 1.35
C ALA A 220 -28.14 10.59 1.87
N GLN A 221 -29.32 10.49 1.27
CA GLN A 221 -30.29 9.44 1.57
C GLN A 221 -29.71 8.03 1.30
N MET A 222 -29.09 7.82 0.14
CA MET A 222 -28.45 6.54 -0.19
C MET A 222 -27.38 6.13 0.82
N LEU A 223 -26.55 7.08 1.28
CA LEU A 223 -25.51 6.83 2.28
C LEU A 223 -26.11 6.44 3.63
N ILE A 224 -27.13 7.16 4.10
CA ILE A 224 -27.83 6.88 5.36
C ILE A 224 -28.54 5.52 5.30
N GLU A 225 -29.28 5.25 4.23
CA GLU A 225 -30.02 3.98 4.07
C GLU A 225 -29.07 2.78 3.92
N THR A 226 -27.96 2.95 3.19
CA THR A 226 -27.03 1.85 2.95
C THR A 226 -26.18 1.56 4.18
N PHE A 227 -25.61 2.58 4.83
CA PHE A 227 -24.65 2.38 5.90
C PHE A 227 -25.27 2.39 7.29
N GLY A 228 -26.41 3.07 7.50
CA GLY A 228 -27.10 3.14 8.79
C GLY A 228 -26.13 3.53 9.91
N GLU A 229 -26.04 2.68 10.94
CA GLU A 229 -25.13 2.88 12.08
C GLU A 229 -23.65 2.81 11.70
N MET A 230 -23.27 2.22 10.57
CA MET A 230 -21.87 2.22 10.14
C MET A 230 -21.41 3.63 9.74
N LEU A 231 -22.31 4.52 9.32
CA LEU A 231 -21.93 5.87 8.89
C LEU A 231 -21.57 6.75 10.09
N PHE A 232 -20.36 7.31 10.07
CA PHE A 232 -19.93 8.30 11.03
C PHE A 232 -19.95 9.70 10.40
N TYR A 233 -20.48 10.66 11.15
CA TYR A 233 -20.39 12.08 10.86
C TYR A 233 -20.44 12.88 12.17
N PRO A 234 -19.69 13.99 12.28
CA PRO A 234 -19.60 14.74 13.52
C PRO A 234 -20.90 15.50 13.83
N GLU A 235 -21.16 15.76 15.13
CA GLU A 235 -22.28 16.60 15.56
C GLU A 235 -22.07 18.09 15.26
N SER A 236 -20.82 18.50 15.07
CA SER A 236 -20.42 19.87 14.77
C SER A 236 -19.78 19.97 13.38
N ASP A 237 -20.01 21.09 12.69
CA ASP A 237 -19.48 21.37 11.35
C ASP A 237 -17.94 21.48 11.29
N CYS A 238 -17.26 21.61 12.44
CA CYS A 238 -15.81 21.76 12.49
C CYS A 238 -15.19 20.89 13.58
N LEU A 239 -14.34 19.96 13.17
CA LEU A 239 -13.50 19.18 14.07
C LEU A 239 -12.20 19.95 14.35
N LYS A 240 -11.83 20.06 15.62
CA LYS A 240 -10.51 20.58 16.03
C LYS A 240 -9.39 19.58 15.78
N GLU A 241 -9.73 18.30 15.84
CA GLU A 241 -8.85 17.14 15.69
C GLU A 241 -9.67 15.98 15.13
N LEU A 242 -9.03 15.10 14.37
CA LEU A 242 -9.70 13.92 13.81
C LEU A 242 -9.78 12.82 14.88
N PRO A 243 -10.90 12.09 15.00
CA PRO A 243 -10.96 10.95 15.90
C PRO A 243 -9.95 9.87 15.48
N SER A 244 -9.63 8.98 16.41
CA SER A 244 -8.65 7.91 16.21
C SER A 244 -9.20 6.73 15.39
N PRO A 245 -8.34 5.91 14.77
CA PRO A 245 -8.76 4.64 14.19
C PRO A 245 -9.53 3.75 15.18
N GLU A 246 -9.12 3.74 16.45
CA GLU A 246 -9.77 2.94 17.51
C GLU A 246 -11.21 3.39 17.78
N GLU A 247 -11.45 4.69 17.94
CA GLU A 247 -12.79 5.25 18.16
C GLU A 247 -13.73 5.03 16.97
N LEU A 248 -13.17 4.91 15.77
CA LEU A 248 -13.88 4.79 14.51
C LEU A 248 -13.94 3.33 13.99
N LYS A 249 -13.66 2.34 14.84
CA LYS A 249 -13.81 0.93 14.47
C LYS A 249 -15.22 0.66 13.93
N TYR A 250 -15.28 -0.07 12.83
CA TYR A 250 -16.49 -0.43 12.09
C TYR A 250 -17.29 0.78 11.57
N ARG A 251 -16.65 1.95 11.43
CA ARG A 251 -17.26 3.15 10.86
C ARG A 251 -16.83 3.44 9.42
N ILE A 252 -17.75 3.99 8.65
CA ILE A 252 -17.56 4.52 7.30
C ILE A 252 -17.63 6.04 7.39
N ILE A 253 -16.67 6.70 6.74
CA ILE A 253 -16.45 8.14 6.84
C ILE A 253 -16.49 8.75 5.44
N ILE A 254 -17.19 9.87 5.27
CA ILE A 254 -17.25 10.58 3.98
C ILE A 254 -16.25 11.73 3.96
N SER A 255 -15.50 11.83 2.86
CA SER A 255 -14.55 12.91 2.61
C SER A 255 -14.75 13.53 1.23
N THR A 256 -15.26 14.75 1.18
CA THR A 256 -15.50 15.48 -0.08
C THR A 256 -15.38 17.00 0.13
N LYS A 257 -15.47 17.77 -0.97
CA LYS A 257 -15.58 19.23 -0.92
C LYS A 257 -16.99 19.57 -0.39
N PRO A 258 -17.11 20.43 0.64
CA PRO A 258 -18.42 20.93 1.04
C PRO A 258 -19.11 21.68 -0.11
N PRO A 259 -20.44 21.58 -0.27
CA PRO A 259 -21.19 22.41 -1.21
C PRO A 259 -20.89 23.90 -1.00
N GLU A 260 -20.79 24.68 -2.08
CA GLU A 260 -20.43 26.10 -1.98
C GLU A 260 -21.54 26.90 -1.29
N GLU A 261 -21.25 27.41 -0.09
CA GLU A 261 -22.10 28.39 0.57
C GLU A 261 -21.94 29.75 -0.14
N TYR A 262 -22.91 30.12 -0.97
CA TYR A 262 -23.01 31.50 -1.44
C TYR A 262 -23.24 32.43 -0.24
N ARG A 263 -22.20 33.19 0.13
CA ARG A 263 -22.27 34.27 1.13
C ARG A 263 -23.28 35.32 0.68
N LYS A 264 -24.50 35.26 1.22
CA LYS A 264 -25.47 36.37 1.22
C LYS A 264 -24.97 37.53 2.09
N ALA A 265 -23.89 38.21 1.69
CA ALA A 265 -23.48 39.47 2.32
C ALA A 265 -22.45 40.20 1.45
N LYS A 266 -22.87 40.72 0.28
CA LYS A 266 -22.39 41.96 -0.36
C LYS A 266 -22.85 41.98 -1.82
N THR A 267 -24.02 42.56 -2.07
CA THR A 267 -24.37 43.22 -3.35
C THR A 267 -25.71 43.93 -3.19
N ALA A 268 -25.72 44.92 -2.29
CA ALA A 268 -26.48 46.14 -2.55
C ALA A 268 -25.39 47.15 -2.94
N ASN A 269 -25.34 47.48 -4.23
CA ASN A 269 -24.34 48.27 -4.95
C ASN A 269 -23.32 47.43 -5.72
N GLU A 270 -23.64 47.10 -6.97
CA GLU A 270 -23.12 47.82 -8.12
C GLU A 270 -23.76 47.20 -9.38
N LYS A 271 -24.48 48.04 -10.12
CA LYS A 271 -25.03 47.75 -11.44
C LYS A 271 -24.03 48.27 -12.49
N GLU A 272 -24.08 47.62 -13.66
CA GLU A 272 -23.50 48.03 -14.95
C GLU A 272 -21.96 47.82 -15.04
N HIS A 273 -21.39 47.19 -16.07
CA HIS A 273 -21.64 47.40 -17.49
C HIS A 273 -21.23 46.17 -18.34
N ASP A 274 -21.62 46.26 -19.60
CA ASP A 274 -21.89 45.32 -20.67
C ASP A 274 -20.72 44.64 -21.44
N SER A 275 -21.09 43.48 -22.02
CA SER A 275 -20.78 42.82 -23.32
C SER A 275 -19.39 42.62 -23.98
N HIS A 276 -19.32 41.43 -24.59
CA HIS A 276 -18.59 40.97 -25.80
C HIS A 276 -17.33 40.09 -25.63
N LYS A 277 -17.51 38.76 -25.85
CA LYS A 277 -16.54 37.94 -26.59
C LYS A 277 -17.24 36.92 -27.50
N SER A 278 -16.73 36.85 -28.71
CA SER A 278 -17.06 36.00 -29.84
C SER A 278 -16.52 34.57 -29.70
N GLU A 279 -17.26 33.63 -30.29
CA GLU A 279 -16.89 32.23 -30.52
C GLU A 279 -15.87 32.12 -31.66
N GLU A 280 -14.84 31.26 -31.52
CA GLU A 280 -14.29 30.43 -32.61
C GLU A 280 -13.21 29.42 -32.09
N ASP A 281 -13.46 28.15 -32.43
CA ASP A 281 -12.56 27.06 -32.84
C ASP A 281 -11.64 26.32 -31.85
N LEU A 282 -11.84 25.01 -31.67
CA LEU A 282 -11.57 23.83 -32.54
C LEU A 282 -10.10 23.36 -32.52
N TRP A 283 -9.96 22.07 -32.19
CA TRP A 283 -8.72 21.34 -31.90
C TRP A 283 -7.84 21.03 -33.12
N GLY A 284 -6.52 21.25 -33.00
CA GLY A 284 -5.51 20.31 -33.51
C GLY A 284 -4.40 20.86 -34.42
N LYS A 285 -3.15 20.88 -33.89
CA LYS A 285 -1.91 20.39 -34.57
C LYS A 285 -0.68 20.46 -33.64
N GLU A 286 0.09 19.38 -33.57
CA GLU A 286 1.48 19.31 -33.04
C GLU A 286 2.53 19.63 -34.16
N PRO A 287 3.86 19.58 -33.91
CA PRO A 287 4.66 20.39 -32.98
C PRO A 287 5.91 21.01 -33.67
N SER A 288 6.54 22.02 -33.07
CA SER A 288 7.95 22.36 -33.38
C SER A 288 8.67 22.97 -32.18
N GLU A 289 9.90 22.49 -31.97
CA GLU A 289 10.86 22.87 -30.93
C GLU A 289 11.24 24.36 -30.98
N LEU A 290 11.33 25.01 -29.80
CA LEU A 290 12.52 25.67 -29.23
C LEU A 290 12.11 26.59 -28.06
N THR A 291 12.74 26.34 -26.91
CA THR A 291 13.08 27.22 -25.78
C THR A 291 12.32 28.53 -25.58
N GLU A 292 11.65 28.68 -24.44
CA GLU A 292 11.94 29.69 -23.41
C GLU A 292 11.15 29.38 -22.12
N GLU A 293 11.81 29.61 -20.99
CA GLU A 293 11.35 29.33 -19.63
C GLU A 293 10.21 30.29 -19.24
N HIS A 294 9.05 29.75 -18.89
CA HIS A 294 8.00 30.47 -18.16
C HIS A 294 7.48 29.60 -17.01
N GLU A 295 7.38 30.23 -15.84
CA GLU A 295 6.85 29.67 -14.59
C GLU A 295 5.34 29.41 -14.73
N ASP A 296 4.98 28.21 -15.18
CA ASP A 296 3.59 27.73 -15.09
C ASP A 296 3.36 27.06 -13.73
N ASP A 297 2.68 27.81 -12.86
CA ASP A 297 2.01 27.32 -11.66
C ASP A 297 0.89 26.34 -12.06
N ASP A 298 1.25 25.06 -12.28
CA ASP A 298 0.31 23.94 -12.40
C ASP A 298 -0.40 23.64 -11.06
N MET A 299 -1.22 24.60 -10.62
CA MET A 299 -2.31 24.40 -9.66
C MET A 299 -3.68 24.42 -10.38
N SER A 300 -3.70 24.17 -11.69
CA SER A 300 -4.94 24.10 -12.46
C SER A 300 -5.54 22.69 -12.43
N ASP A 301 -6.61 22.54 -11.65
CA ASP A 301 -7.71 21.65 -12.04
C ASP A 301 -8.19 22.08 -13.42
N SER A 302 -8.25 21.16 -14.39
CA SER A 302 -9.07 21.33 -15.57
C SER A 302 -10.55 21.08 -15.22
N ASP A 303 -11.09 21.86 -14.28
CA ASP A 303 -12.52 22.00 -14.02
C ASP A 303 -13.06 23.12 -14.91
N SER A 304 -13.15 22.87 -16.23
CA SER A 304 -13.96 23.72 -17.10
C SER A 304 -15.43 23.35 -16.93
N SER A 305 -16.06 23.79 -15.84
CA SER A 305 -17.52 23.84 -15.79
C SER A 305 -17.99 24.95 -16.72
N GLU A 306 -18.38 24.60 -17.94
CA GLU A 306 -19.12 25.52 -18.80
C GLU A 306 -20.45 25.87 -18.11
N ASP A 307 -20.53 27.13 -17.68
CA ASP A 307 -21.69 27.74 -17.07
C ASP A 307 -22.84 27.79 -18.07
N ASN A 308 -23.89 27.02 -17.79
CA ASN A 308 -25.21 27.27 -18.36
C ASN A 308 -26.22 27.31 -17.21
N SER A 309 -26.16 28.38 -16.42
CA SER A 309 -27.12 28.64 -15.36
C SER A 309 -28.41 29.23 -15.94
N HIS A 310 -29.48 28.42 -15.99
CA HIS A 310 -30.82 28.98 -15.87
C HIS A 310 -31.15 29.13 -14.38
N SER A 311 -31.30 30.39 -13.98
CA SER A 311 -31.66 30.80 -12.62
C SER A 311 -32.96 30.17 -12.14
N ASN A 312 -32.93 29.51 -10.99
CA ASN A 312 -34.11 29.40 -10.15
C ASN A 312 -33.78 29.85 -8.72
N ARG A 313 -34.43 30.93 -8.29
CA ARG A 313 -34.39 31.45 -6.92
C ARG A 313 -35.14 30.45 -6.03
N GLY A 314 -34.41 29.54 -5.39
CA GLY A 314 -34.93 28.65 -4.35
C GLY A 314 -34.26 28.93 -3.01
N SER A 315 -35.06 29.01 -1.94
CA SER A 315 -34.58 28.86 -0.56
C SER A 315 -33.80 27.53 -0.45
N PHE A 316 -32.69 27.53 0.29
CA PHE A 316 -31.97 26.29 0.64
C PHE A 316 -32.97 25.24 1.12
N SER A 317 -32.94 24.05 0.52
CA SER A 317 -33.74 22.92 0.99
C SER A 317 -33.11 22.33 2.25
N SER A 318 -33.90 21.65 3.08
CA SER A 318 -33.43 20.87 4.22
C SER A 318 -32.40 19.80 3.83
N ALA A 319 -32.33 19.43 2.54
CA ALA A 319 -31.60 18.28 2.05
C ALA A 319 -30.13 18.59 1.65
N GLU A 320 -29.82 19.83 1.24
CA GLU A 320 -28.44 20.27 1.02
C GLU A 320 -27.64 20.31 2.33
N HIS A 321 -28.32 20.67 3.43
CA HIS A 321 -27.76 20.64 4.78
C HIS A 321 -27.43 19.21 5.22
N GLU A 322 -28.22 18.23 4.77
CA GLU A 322 -28.01 16.83 5.12
C GLU A 322 -26.77 16.25 4.44
N TYR A 323 -26.58 16.46 3.13
CA TYR A 323 -25.37 16.00 2.43
C TYR A 323 -24.11 16.60 3.04
N LYS A 324 -24.11 17.91 3.30
CA LYS A 324 -22.98 18.61 3.94
C LYS A 324 -22.69 18.06 5.34
N ARG A 325 -23.73 17.78 6.14
CA ARG A 325 -23.60 17.24 7.50
C ARG A 325 -22.92 15.86 7.53
N LEU A 326 -23.10 15.04 6.49
CA LEU A 326 -22.47 13.72 6.41
C LEU A 326 -20.96 13.78 6.15
N ILE A 327 -20.42 14.93 5.76
CA ILE A 327 -19.00 15.08 5.44
C ILE A 327 -18.21 15.24 6.73
N THR A 328 -17.37 14.25 7.04
CA THR A 328 -16.50 14.31 8.23
C THR A 328 -15.17 14.98 7.91
N ILE A 329 -14.58 14.67 6.76
CA ILE A 329 -13.26 15.18 6.36
C ILE A 329 -13.46 16.13 5.17
N HIS A 330 -13.51 17.42 5.48
CA HIS A 330 -13.69 18.48 4.48
C HIS A 330 -12.46 18.64 3.59
N ALA A 331 -12.63 18.45 2.29
CA ALA A 331 -11.64 18.84 1.29
C ALA A 331 -11.65 20.35 1.07
N GLY A 332 -10.50 21.00 1.22
CA GLY A 332 -10.33 22.42 0.95
C GLY A 332 -9.78 22.65 -0.46
N LYS A 333 -10.35 23.63 -1.19
CA LYS A 333 -9.64 24.27 -2.32
C LYS A 333 -8.85 25.46 -1.75
N PRO A 334 -7.50 25.48 -1.88
CA PRO A 334 -6.73 26.65 -1.49
C PRO A 334 -7.20 27.87 -2.28
N LYS A 335 -7.39 29.00 -1.61
CA LYS A 335 -7.48 30.30 -2.27
C LYS A 335 -6.12 30.97 -2.08
N GLY A 336 -5.35 31.11 -3.15
CA GLY A 336 -3.99 31.65 -3.13
C GLY A 336 -2.90 30.61 -3.41
N GLY A 337 -1.63 31.01 -3.29
CA GLY A 337 -0.48 30.15 -3.56
C GLY A 337 -0.27 29.03 -2.54
N LEU A 338 0.69 28.13 -2.83
CA LEU A 338 0.97 26.93 -2.04
C LEU A 338 1.18 27.20 -0.54
N LYS A 339 1.80 28.32 -0.17
CA LYS A 339 2.01 28.71 1.24
C LYS A 339 0.70 28.90 2.01
N GLU A 340 -0.32 29.49 1.39
CA GLU A 340 -1.65 29.63 2.00
C GLU A 340 -2.40 28.29 2.01
N ALA A 341 -2.17 27.44 1.00
CA ALA A 341 -2.70 26.08 0.95
C ALA A 341 -2.18 25.20 2.11
N LEU A 342 -0.92 25.38 2.50
CA LEU A 342 -0.26 24.64 3.57
C LEU A 342 -0.40 25.27 4.97
N LYS A 343 -1.11 26.40 5.07
CA LYS A 343 -1.36 27.04 6.36
C LYS A 343 -2.18 26.15 7.29
N VAL A 344 -1.71 25.98 8.51
CA VAL A 344 -2.39 25.22 9.56
C VAL A 344 -3.30 26.14 10.37
N GLU A 345 -4.58 25.79 10.47
CA GLU A 345 -5.56 26.46 11.33
C GLU A 345 -5.66 25.71 12.68
N LEU A 346 -5.60 26.45 13.80
CA LEU A 346 -5.51 25.82 15.13
C LEU A 346 -6.80 25.10 15.55
N ASP A 347 -7.97 25.54 15.11
CA ASP A 347 -9.26 24.99 15.54
C ASP A 347 -9.99 24.22 14.44
N LYS A 348 -9.30 23.89 13.34
CA LYS A 348 -9.92 23.27 12.17
C LYS A 348 -8.98 22.31 11.44
N VAL A 349 -9.40 21.05 11.32
CA VAL A 349 -8.75 20.08 10.42
C VAL A 349 -9.36 20.17 9.02
N ARG A 350 -8.52 19.96 8.01
CA ARG A 350 -8.96 19.84 6.60
C ARG A 350 -8.15 18.81 5.85
N ARG A 351 -8.64 18.44 4.66
CA ARG A 351 -7.90 17.68 3.67
C ARG A 351 -7.45 18.60 2.53
N LEU A 352 -6.18 18.51 2.15
CA LEU A 352 -5.65 19.04 0.89
C LEU A 352 -5.38 17.88 -0.06
N SER A 353 -5.67 18.06 -1.35
CA SER A 353 -5.32 17.11 -2.41
C SER A 353 -4.29 17.74 -3.34
N LEU A 354 -3.19 17.03 -3.63
CA LEU A 354 -2.17 17.44 -4.60
C LEU A 354 -1.91 16.32 -5.60
N SER A 355 -1.69 16.67 -6.88
CA SER A 355 -1.13 15.71 -7.84
C SER A 355 0.30 15.33 -7.43
N GLU A 356 0.82 14.20 -7.93
CA GLU A 356 2.21 13.79 -7.68
C GLU A 356 3.23 14.90 -8.04
N GLN A 357 2.96 15.66 -9.12
CA GLN A 357 3.84 16.75 -9.59
C GLN A 357 3.75 17.97 -8.70
N ALA A 358 2.53 18.34 -8.26
CA ALA A 358 2.34 19.44 -7.32
C ALA A 358 3.00 19.12 -5.97
N LEU A 359 2.95 17.86 -5.52
CA LEU A 359 3.68 17.43 -4.34
C LEU A 359 5.19 17.52 -4.52
N GLU A 360 5.73 17.10 -5.67
CA GLU A 360 7.16 17.21 -5.97
C GLU A 360 7.63 18.68 -5.90
N LYS A 361 6.90 19.59 -6.56
CA LYS A 361 7.15 21.04 -6.47
C LYS A 361 7.06 21.56 -5.03
N ALA A 362 6.07 21.10 -4.26
CA ALA A 362 5.88 21.49 -2.86
C ALA A 362 6.97 20.96 -1.91
N ALA A 363 7.41 19.71 -2.10
CA ALA A 363 8.50 19.10 -1.36
C ALA A 363 9.84 19.82 -1.62
N GLU A 364 10.04 20.28 -2.84
CA GLU A 364 11.23 21.03 -3.21
C GLU A 364 11.26 22.44 -2.61
N SER A 365 10.16 23.17 -2.69
CA SER A 365 10.09 24.59 -2.32
C SER A 365 9.65 24.85 -0.87
N HIS A 366 8.80 23.98 -0.30
CA HIS A 366 8.11 24.20 0.98
C HIS A 366 8.07 22.93 1.86
N GLY A 367 9.07 22.04 1.76
CA GLY A 367 9.05 20.71 2.40
C GLY A 367 8.70 20.70 3.90
N THR A 368 9.28 21.61 4.70
CA THR A 368 8.96 21.72 6.13
C THR A 368 7.53 22.20 6.39
N ASP A 369 6.96 23.02 5.50
CA ASP A 369 5.58 23.47 5.60
C ASP A 369 4.62 22.32 5.27
N VAL A 370 4.99 21.43 4.33
CA VAL A 370 4.23 20.20 4.05
C VAL A 370 4.24 19.28 5.28
N VAL A 371 5.40 19.07 5.90
CA VAL A 371 5.51 18.27 7.15
C VAL A 371 4.64 18.88 8.24
N ARG A 372 4.74 20.20 8.49
CA ARG A 372 3.92 20.90 9.48
C ARG A 372 2.42 20.75 9.18
N PHE A 373 2.02 20.85 7.91
CA PHE A 373 0.64 20.67 7.51
C PHE A 373 0.11 19.27 7.87
N THR A 374 0.90 18.22 7.58
CA THR A 374 0.47 16.83 7.79
C THR A 374 0.50 16.37 9.24
N GLN A 375 1.06 17.14 10.18
CA GLN A 375 0.97 16.81 11.61
C GLN A 375 -0.51 16.79 12.07
N LYS A 376 -1.27 17.81 11.66
CA LYS A 376 -2.68 17.98 12.06
C LYS A 376 -3.70 17.70 10.96
N ASN A 377 -3.35 17.98 9.71
CA ASN A 377 -4.25 17.85 8.56
C ASN A 377 -3.98 16.59 7.75
N ILE A 378 -4.91 16.27 6.84
CA ILE A 378 -4.73 15.17 5.88
C ILE A 378 -4.23 15.74 4.56
N LEU A 379 -3.14 15.16 4.05
CA LEU A 379 -2.69 15.37 2.68
C LEU A 379 -2.99 14.12 1.85
N ARG A 380 -3.78 14.30 0.80
CA ARG A 380 -4.02 13.32 -0.25
C ARG A 380 -3.13 13.63 -1.46
N VAL A 381 -2.48 12.60 -1.96
CA VAL A 381 -1.62 12.66 -3.14
C VAL A 381 -2.16 11.70 -4.17
N TYR A 382 -2.32 12.12 -5.42
CA TYR A 382 -2.91 11.29 -6.48
C TYR A 382 -2.09 11.30 -7.78
N PRO A 383 -2.20 10.25 -8.61
CA PRO A 383 -1.47 10.16 -9.88
C PRO A 383 -1.87 11.30 -10.83
N LYS A 384 -0.91 11.81 -11.62
CA LYS A 384 -1.20 12.83 -12.63
C LYS A 384 -2.08 12.29 -13.77
N GLY A 385 -2.86 13.17 -14.39
CA GLY A 385 -3.81 12.81 -15.46
C GLY A 385 -3.17 12.13 -16.67
N THR A 386 -1.89 12.39 -16.98
CA THR A 386 -1.20 11.76 -18.12
C THR A 386 -0.89 10.27 -17.90
N ARG A 387 -1.18 9.70 -16.72
CA ARG A 387 -1.03 8.26 -16.44
C ARG A 387 -2.25 7.47 -16.92
N PHE A 388 -2.59 7.63 -18.21
CA PHE A 388 -3.77 7.00 -18.83
C PHE A 388 -3.78 5.47 -18.72
N ASN A 389 -2.61 4.84 -18.66
CA ASN A 389 -2.44 3.40 -18.47
C ASN A 389 -2.57 2.93 -17.01
N SER A 390 -2.98 3.80 -16.08
CA SER A 390 -3.10 3.51 -14.65
C SER A 390 -1.78 3.09 -14.00
N SER A 391 -0.64 3.60 -14.50
CA SER A 391 0.65 3.47 -13.81
C SER A 391 0.66 4.26 -12.49
N ASN A 392 1.65 3.99 -11.63
CA ASN A 392 1.78 4.62 -10.32
C ASN A 392 3.13 5.33 -10.15
N TYR A 393 3.12 6.38 -9.32
CA TYR A 393 4.28 7.20 -8.96
C TYR A 393 5.07 6.63 -7.79
N LYS A 394 6.22 7.21 -7.42
CA LYS A 394 6.98 6.74 -6.25
C LYS A 394 6.31 7.25 -4.96
N PRO A 395 5.89 6.38 -4.02
CA PRO A 395 5.11 6.82 -2.86
C PRO A 395 5.93 7.58 -1.81
N LEU A 396 7.25 7.39 -1.84
CA LEU A 396 8.17 7.82 -0.80
C LEU A 396 8.16 9.33 -0.54
N ILE A 397 8.04 10.15 -1.59
CA ILE A 397 8.02 11.62 -1.42
C ILE A 397 6.84 12.01 -0.52
N GLY A 398 5.67 11.39 -0.71
CA GLY A 398 4.51 11.59 0.15
C GLY A 398 4.77 11.17 1.60
N TRP A 399 5.26 9.95 1.80
CA TRP A 399 5.52 9.44 3.15
C TRP A 399 6.61 10.22 3.89
N MET A 400 7.69 10.64 3.22
CA MET A 400 8.73 11.48 3.83
C MET A 400 8.20 12.83 4.34
N HIS A 401 7.13 13.33 3.74
CA HIS A 401 6.47 14.58 4.13
C HIS A 401 5.21 14.36 4.99
N GLY A 402 4.99 13.12 5.46
CA GLY A 402 3.88 12.76 6.34
C GLY A 402 2.52 12.63 5.67
N ALA A 403 2.44 12.60 4.34
CA ALA A 403 1.17 12.49 3.61
C ALA A 403 0.47 11.16 3.92
N GLN A 404 -0.76 11.25 4.42
CA GLN A 404 -1.52 10.11 4.92
C GLN A 404 -2.16 9.32 3.78
N MET A 405 -2.70 10.00 2.77
CA MET A 405 -3.47 9.40 1.68
C MET A 405 -2.66 9.42 0.38
N VAL A 406 -1.68 8.54 0.27
CA VAL A 406 -0.90 8.35 -0.97
C VAL A 406 -1.68 7.39 -1.89
N ALA A 407 -2.52 7.95 -2.77
CA ALA A 407 -3.51 7.24 -3.56
C ALA A 407 -2.91 6.56 -4.80
N PHE A 408 -3.22 5.28 -5.00
CA PHE A 408 -2.64 4.44 -6.05
C PHE A 408 -3.71 3.74 -6.89
N ASN A 409 -3.45 3.59 -8.19
CA ASN A 409 -4.24 2.76 -9.10
C ASN A 409 -4.02 1.27 -8.74
N MET A 410 -4.96 0.67 -8.00
CA MET A 410 -4.85 -0.70 -7.45
C MET A 410 -5.03 -1.81 -8.49
N GLN A 411 -5.65 -1.51 -9.63
CA GLN A 411 -5.86 -2.40 -10.76
C GLN A 411 -4.58 -2.63 -11.59
N GLY A 412 -3.56 -1.79 -11.40
CA GLY A 412 -2.27 -1.90 -12.06
C GLY A 412 -1.32 -2.92 -11.43
N TYR A 413 -0.05 -2.85 -11.81
CA TYR A 413 1.02 -3.62 -11.20
C TYR A 413 2.37 -2.90 -11.37
N GLY A 414 3.41 -3.41 -10.72
CA GLY A 414 4.77 -2.92 -10.85
C GLY A 414 5.35 -2.36 -9.56
N ARG A 415 6.60 -1.90 -9.66
CA ARG A 415 7.45 -1.61 -8.49
C ARG A 415 6.80 -0.68 -7.47
N SER A 416 6.24 0.44 -7.91
CA SER A 416 5.62 1.38 -6.97
C SER A 416 4.46 0.75 -6.20
N LEU A 417 3.64 -0.06 -6.87
CA LEU A 417 2.51 -0.73 -6.22
C LEU A 417 3.01 -1.84 -5.26
N TRP A 418 4.12 -2.52 -5.59
CA TRP A 418 4.76 -3.46 -4.67
C TRP A 418 5.27 -2.77 -3.40
N LEU A 419 5.85 -1.57 -3.51
CA LEU A 419 6.28 -0.78 -2.35
C LEU A 419 5.08 -0.40 -1.47
N MET A 420 3.99 0.04 -2.10
CA MET A 420 2.77 0.38 -1.40
C MET A 420 2.21 -0.86 -0.67
N HIS A 421 2.07 -2.01 -1.34
CA HIS A 421 1.67 -3.26 -0.70
C HIS A 421 2.62 -3.67 0.44
N GLY A 422 3.92 -3.46 0.28
CA GLY A 422 4.93 -3.75 1.30
C GLY A 422 4.77 -2.88 2.55
N MET A 423 4.60 -1.57 2.38
CA MET A 423 4.37 -0.62 3.48
C MET A 423 3.17 -1.02 4.33
N PHE A 424 2.04 -1.33 3.69
CA PHE A 424 0.80 -1.65 4.39
C PHE A 424 0.67 -3.10 4.82
N ARG A 425 1.74 -3.92 4.70
CA ARG A 425 1.86 -5.17 5.47
C ARG A 425 2.25 -4.90 6.93
N ALA A 426 2.75 -3.70 7.24
CA ALA A 426 3.06 -3.31 8.61
C ALA A 426 1.80 -3.31 9.50
N ASN A 427 2.01 -3.34 10.81
CA ASN A 427 0.94 -3.24 11.80
C ASN A 427 -0.20 -4.25 11.58
N GLY A 428 0.16 -5.51 11.32
CA GLY A 428 -0.80 -6.60 11.08
C GLY A 428 -1.61 -6.47 9.79
N GLY A 429 -1.15 -5.67 8.82
CA GLY A 429 -1.87 -5.51 7.56
C GLY A 429 -3.19 -4.75 7.65
N CYS A 430 -3.43 -4.04 8.76
CA CYS A 430 -4.75 -3.47 9.05
C CYS A 430 -5.11 -2.21 8.22
N GLY A 431 -4.19 -1.75 7.37
CA GLY A 431 -4.37 -0.61 6.47
C GLY A 431 -4.09 0.76 7.09
N TYR A 432 -3.71 0.81 8.36
CA TYR A 432 -3.25 2.00 9.08
C TYR A 432 -1.86 1.75 9.68
N VAL A 433 -0.90 2.62 9.37
CA VAL A 433 0.47 2.54 9.87
C VAL A 433 0.82 3.88 10.52
N LYS A 434 1.09 3.88 11.83
CA LYS A 434 1.44 5.08 12.58
C LYS A 434 2.69 5.70 11.97
N LYS A 435 2.67 7.02 11.76
CA LYS A 435 3.83 7.76 11.24
C LYS A 435 4.97 7.71 12.27
N PRO A 436 6.24 7.87 11.83
CA PRO A 436 7.35 8.01 12.75
C PRO A 436 7.22 9.25 13.64
N ASP A 437 7.58 9.12 14.92
CA ASP A 437 7.45 10.21 15.91
C ASP A 437 8.17 11.50 15.49
N PHE A 438 9.30 11.39 14.80
CA PHE A 438 10.06 12.55 14.35
C PHE A 438 9.34 13.39 13.28
N ILE A 439 8.39 12.82 12.52
CA ILE A 439 7.54 13.56 11.56
C ILE A 439 6.36 14.22 12.30
N MET A 440 5.93 13.63 13.41
CA MET A 440 4.76 14.07 14.18
C MET A 440 5.08 15.09 15.26
N ASN A 441 6.35 15.34 15.57
CA ASN A 441 6.74 16.28 16.64
C ASN A 441 6.36 17.73 16.27
N GLU A 442 5.41 18.30 17.01
CA GLU A 442 4.86 19.64 16.79
C GLU A 442 5.69 20.78 17.39
N SER A 443 6.84 20.50 18.01
CA SER A 443 7.67 21.56 18.57
C SER A 443 8.25 22.45 17.46
N ASP A 444 7.86 23.73 17.45
CA ASP A 444 8.17 24.72 16.39
C ASP A 444 9.67 24.85 16.05
N ASN A 445 10.56 24.48 16.97
CA ASN A 445 12.02 24.53 16.79
C ASN A 445 12.64 23.21 16.28
N GLN A 446 11.86 22.16 16.03
CA GLN A 446 12.36 20.82 15.66
C GLN A 446 11.55 20.13 14.54
N ILE A 447 10.91 20.90 13.65
CA ILE A 447 10.23 20.33 12.49
C ILE A 447 11.24 19.55 11.65
N PHE A 448 10.90 18.30 11.34
CA PHE A 448 11.73 17.45 10.51
C PHE A 448 11.88 18.05 9.11
N ASP A 449 13.13 18.23 8.67
CA ASP A 449 13.49 18.56 7.29
C ASP A 449 13.80 17.27 6.52
N PRO A 450 12.97 16.86 5.55
CA PRO A 450 13.20 15.66 4.74
C PRO A 450 14.48 15.69 3.90
N LYS A 451 15.10 16.87 3.72
CA LYS A 451 16.39 17.03 3.01
C LYS A 451 17.60 16.94 3.95
N ALA A 452 17.38 16.90 5.26
CA ALA A 452 18.45 16.83 6.23
C ALA A 452 19.27 15.54 6.09
N LYS A 453 20.60 15.65 6.18
CA LYS A 453 21.50 14.50 6.19
C LYS A 453 21.52 13.88 7.59
N LEU A 454 20.65 12.91 7.83
CA LEU A 454 20.59 12.17 9.10
C LEU A 454 21.72 11.14 9.21
N PRO A 455 22.33 10.90 10.38
CA PRO A 455 23.31 9.82 10.56
C PRO A 455 22.68 8.44 10.37
N VAL A 456 23.50 7.41 10.20
CA VAL A 456 23.03 6.02 10.19
C VAL A 456 22.47 5.70 11.58
N LYS A 457 21.21 5.27 11.64
CA LYS A 457 20.49 4.92 12.86
C LYS A 457 20.57 3.43 13.16
N LYS A 458 20.54 2.58 12.13
CA LYS A 458 20.49 1.12 12.25
C LYS A 458 21.19 0.48 11.07
N THR A 459 21.81 -0.68 11.24
CA THR A 459 22.33 -1.47 10.12
C THR A 459 21.54 -2.77 10.00
N LEU A 460 21.02 -3.07 8.81
CA LEU A 460 20.37 -4.34 8.50
C LEU A 460 21.35 -5.22 7.70
N LYS A 461 21.64 -6.41 8.21
CA LYS A 461 22.23 -7.50 7.44
C LYS A 461 21.15 -8.47 6.97
N VAL A 462 21.27 -8.89 5.72
CA VAL A 462 20.37 -9.83 5.07
C VAL A 462 21.20 -10.94 4.43
N LYS A 463 21.04 -12.17 4.90
CA LYS A 463 21.61 -13.36 4.26
C LYS A 463 20.53 -14.11 3.50
N VAL A 464 20.77 -14.36 2.21
CA VAL A 464 19.88 -15.17 1.36
C VAL A 464 20.48 -16.57 1.27
N TYR A 465 19.83 -17.53 1.94
CA TYR A 465 20.30 -18.91 1.95
C TYR A 465 19.92 -19.62 0.65
N MET A 466 18.63 -19.78 0.42
CA MET A 466 18.10 -20.61 -0.66
C MET A 466 16.66 -20.24 -1.01
N GLY A 467 16.18 -20.76 -2.14
CA GLY A 467 14.79 -20.64 -2.58
C GLY A 467 14.20 -21.99 -2.98
N ASP A 468 12.89 -22.13 -2.85
CA ASP A 468 12.17 -23.35 -3.18
C ASP A 468 10.70 -23.05 -3.56
N GLY A 469 10.04 -24.01 -4.22
CA GLY A 469 8.61 -24.02 -4.50
C GLY A 469 8.23 -23.71 -5.96
N TRP A 470 9.17 -23.21 -6.78
CA TRP A 470 8.87 -22.92 -8.19
C TRP A 470 8.46 -24.17 -8.97
N HIS A 471 9.10 -25.31 -8.69
CA HIS A 471 8.80 -26.57 -9.37
C HIS A 471 7.41 -27.15 -9.01
N LEU A 472 6.77 -26.63 -7.95
CA LEU A 472 5.42 -27.00 -7.53
C LEU A 472 4.35 -26.11 -8.17
N ASP A 473 4.67 -24.82 -8.33
CA ASP A 473 3.72 -23.81 -8.83
C ASP A 473 3.79 -23.64 -10.36
N PHE A 474 4.93 -23.97 -10.97
CA PHE A 474 5.17 -23.76 -12.40
C PHE A 474 5.41 -25.06 -13.15
N LYS A 475 5.06 -25.06 -14.44
CA LYS A 475 5.43 -26.14 -15.34
C LYS A 475 6.95 -26.18 -15.49
N GLN A 476 7.47 -27.39 -15.71
CA GLN A 476 8.90 -27.63 -15.89
C GLN A 476 9.54 -26.78 -17.00
N THR A 477 8.79 -26.36 -18.02
CA THR A 477 9.27 -25.55 -19.14
C THR A 477 8.80 -24.09 -19.07
N HIS A 478 8.46 -23.59 -17.88
CA HIS A 478 7.92 -22.25 -17.72
C HIS A 478 8.96 -21.16 -17.96
N PHE A 479 10.15 -21.32 -17.39
CA PHE A 479 11.25 -20.36 -17.47
C PHE A 479 12.18 -20.66 -18.65
N ASP A 480 12.55 -21.93 -18.84
CA ASP A 480 13.36 -22.36 -19.98
C ASP A 480 12.77 -23.66 -20.57
N LEU A 481 12.71 -23.74 -21.90
CA LEU A 481 12.20 -24.89 -22.66
C LEU A 481 13.14 -26.11 -22.61
N TYR A 482 14.42 -25.87 -22.35
CA TYR A 482 15.53 -26.79 -22.59
C TYR A 482 16.31 -27.14 -21.31
N SER A 483 16.20 -26.31 -20.28
CA SER A 483 16.93 -26.42 -19.01
C SER A 483 16.05 -26.07 -17.81
N PRO A 484 16.43 -26.49 -16.60
CA PRO A 484 15.96 -25.83 -15.38
C PRO A 484 16.37 -24.34 -15.33
N PRO A 485 15.75 -23.53 -14.46
CA PRO A 485 15.98 -22.09 -14.43
C PRO A 485 17.35 -21.70 -13.86
N ASP A 486 17.90 -20.60 -14.38
CA ASP A 486 19.12 -19.93 -13.92
C ASP A 486 18.78 -18.80 -12.91
N PHE A 487 18.39 -19.13 -11.69
CA PHE A 487 17.91 -18.12 -10.74
C PHE A 487 19.00 -17.28 -10.07
N TYR A 488 18.72 -15.97 -9.92
CA TYR A 488 19.44 -15.06 -9.04
C TYR A 488 18.48 -14.15 -8.28
N THR A 489 18.91 -13.66 -7.12
CA THR A 489 18.09 -12.79 -6.26
C THR A 489 18.67 -11.38 -6.20
N ARG A 490 17.83 -10.38 -6.34
CA ARG A 490 18.12 -8.96 -6.11
C ARG A 490 17.56 -8.57 -4.74
N VAL A 491 18.41 -8.04 -3.87
CA VAL A 491 18.06 -7.61 -2.51
C VAL A 491 18.48 -6.17 -2.31
N GLY A 492 17.56 -5.33 -1.85
CA GLY A 492 17.84 -3.91 -1.67
C GLY A 492 16.86 -3.20 -0.78
N ILE A 493 17.14 -1.94 -0.51
CA ILE A 493 16.30 -1.05 0.28
C ILE A 493 15.64 -0.04 -0.65
N ALA A 494 14.33 0.10 -0.51
CA ALA A 494 13.59 1.26 -0.99
C ALA A 494 13.20 2.09 0.23
N GLY A 495 13.56 3.36 0.24
CA GLY A 495 13.39 4.24 1.39
C GLY A 495 13.95 5.60 1.02
N VAL A 496 14.25 6.45 2.01
CA VAL A 496 14.86 7.77 1.75
C VAL A 496 16.03 7.66 0.77
N PRO A 497 16.29 8.67 -0.09
CA PRO A 497 17.29 8.56 -1.15
C PRO A 497 18.69 8.11 -0.68
N ALA A 498 19.06 8.45 0.55
CA ALA A 498 20.34 8.08 1.15
C ALA A 498 20.44 6.59 1.57
N ASP A 499 19.31 5.90 1.70
CA ASP A 499 19.22 4.48 2.06
C ASP A 499 18.95 3.59 0.82
N GLU A 500 18.58 4.18 -0.33
CA GLU A 500 18.24 3.41 -1.54
C GLU A 500 19.48 2.74 -2.16
N ILE A 501 19.49 1.41 -2.13
CA ILE A 501 20.56 0.58 -2.70
C ILE A 501 19.99 -0.78 -3.11
N MET A 502 20.51 -1.35 -4.21
CA MET A 502 20.12 -2.67 -4.69
C MET A 502 21.37 -3.50 -5.01
N LYS A 503 21.45 -4.69 -4.44
CA LYS A 503 22.52 -5.68 -4.63
C LYS A 503 21.93 -6.95 -5.26
N LYS A 504 22.78 -7.84 -5.77
CA LYS A 504 22.34 -9.12 -6.35
C LYS A 504 23.27 -10.25 -5.95
N THR A 505 22.71 -11.45 -5.83
CA THR A 505 23.46 -12.69 -5.70
C THR A 505 24.11 -13.07 -7.03
N LYS A 506 25.00 -14.05 -7.01
CA LYS A 506 25.37 -14.81 -8.20
C LYS A 506 24.17 -15.61 -8.70
N LYS A 507 24.16 -15.91 -9.99
CA LYS A 507 23.19 -16.85 -10.56
C LYS A 507 23.56 -18.28 -10.18
N LYS A 508 22.55 -19.12 -10.02
CA LYS A 508 22.67 -20.57 -9.83
C LYS A 508 22.09 -21.22 -11.06
N GLU A 509 22.94 -21.94 -11.78
CA GLU A 509 22.60 -22.49 -13.09
C GLU A 509 21.85 -23.81 -12.97
N ASP A 510 20.85 -24.01 -13.82
CA ASP A 510 20.09 -25.25 -13.96
C ASP A 510 19.52 -25.81 -12.62
N ASP A 511 19.00 -24.95 -11.72
CA ASP A 511 18.54 -25.38 -10.38
C ASP A 511 17.17 -24.81 -9.98
N TRP A 512 16.20 -25.70 -9.74
CA TRP A 512 14.85 -25.35 -9.24
C TRP A 512 14.81 -25.01 -7.75
N THR A 513 15.87 -25.34 -7.02
CA THR A 513 16.04 -25.19 -5.56
C THR A 513 17.37 -24.48 -5.24
N PRO A 514 17.59 -23.28 -5.80
CA PRO A 514 18.90 -22.62 -5.76
C PRO A 514 19.34 -22.32 -4.33
N VAL A 515 20.61 -22.61 -4.03
CA VAL A 515 21.28 -22.27 -2.77
C VAL A 515 22.35 -21.21 -3.05
N TRP A 516 22.15 -19.99 -2.56
CA TRP A 516 23.03 -18.84 -2.78
C TRP A 516 24.07 -18.65 -1.67
N GLU A 517 23.66 -18.67 -0.39
CA GLU A 517 24.52 -18.43 0.79
C GLU A 517 25.23 -17.06 0.75
N GLU A 518 24.52 -16.01 0.33
CA GLU A 518 25.11 -14.67 0.15
C GLU A 518 24.52 -13.65 1.14
N GLU A 519 25.40 -12.85 1.76
CA GLU A 519 25.04 -11.83 2.75
C GLU A 519 25.24 -10.42 2.20
N PHE A 520 24.31 -9.53 2.56
CA PHE A 520 24.30 -8.13 2.20
C PHE A 520 24.07 -7.23 3.42
N THR A 521 24.87 -6.18 3.55
CA THR A 521 24.72 -5.16 4.62
C THR A 521 24.15 -3.86 4.07
N PHE A 522 23.21 -3.27 4.81
CA PHE A 522 22.48 -2.04 4.48
C PHE A 522 22.47 -1.07 5.67
N PRO A 523 23.26 0.02 5.66
CA PRO A 523 23.15 1.08 6.65
C PRO A 523 21.89 1.92 6.39
N LEU A 524 21.09 2.18 7.43
CA LEU A 524 19.79 2.84 7.35
C LEU A 524 19.79 4.12 8.19
N ARG A 525 19.48 5.25 7.57
CA ARG A 525 19.31 6.55 8.21
C ARG A 525 17.88 6.74 8.69
N VAL A 526 16.89 6.22 7.94
CA VAL A 526 15.47 6.29 8.30
C VAL A 526 14.82 4.91 8.19
N PRO A 527 15.17 3.97 9.09
CA PRO A 527 14.66 2.60 9.06
C PRO A 527 13.13 2.50 9.15
N GLU A 528 12.45 3.51 9.71
CA GLU A 528 10.98 3.56 9.86
C GLU A 528 10.24 3.73 8.52
N LEU A 529 10.92 4.25 7.49
CA LEU A 529 10.36 4.39 6.13
C LEU A 529 11.05 3.48 5.11
N ALA A 530 11.96 2.62 5.57
CA ALA A 530 12.68 1.68 4.73
C ALA A 530 11.88 0.41 4.48
N LEU A 531 11.86 -0.03 3.22
CA LEU A 531 11.27 -1.27 2.74
C LEU A 531 12.37 -2.15 2.17
N LEU A 532 12.50 -3.37 2.69
CA LEU A 532 13.32 -4.41 2.09
C LEU A 532 12.61 -4.92 0.83
N ARG A 533 13.26 -4.77 -0.32
CA ARG A 533 12.80 -5.26 -1.62
C ARG A 533 13.61 -6.47 -2.02
N VAL A 534 12.92 -7.57 -2.30
CA VAL A 534 13.53 -8.81 -2.80
C VAL A 534 12.85 -9.17 -4.12
N GLU A 535 13.64 -9.43 -5.16
CA GLU A 535 13.16 -9.86 -6.47
C GLU A 535 13.99 -11.06 -6.94
N VAL A 536 13.35 -12.15 -7.33
CA VAL A 536 14.02 -13.29 -7.97
C VAL A 536 13.78 -13.21 -9.46
N HIS A 537 14.84 -13.38 -10.23
CA HIS A 537 14.81 -13.39 -11.68
C HIS A 537 15.51 -14.65 -12.19
N GLU A 538 15.04 -15.14 -13.32
CA GLU A 538 15.72 -16.14 -14.13
C GLU A 538 16.54 -15.41 -15.20
N TYR A 539 17.80 -15.82 -15.36
CA TYR A 539 18.73 -15.16 -16.27
C TYR A 539 18.61 -15.72 -17.67
N ASP A 540 18.28 -14.85 -18.63
CA ASP A 540 18.27 -15.18 -20.06
C ASP A 540 19.42 -14.45 -20.76
N MET A 541 20.26 -15.17 -21.51
CA MET A 541 21.38 -14.58 -22.25
C MET A 541 20.95 -13.71 -23.44
N SER A 542 19.78 -13.99 -24.01
CA SER A 542 19.30 -13.43 -25.28
C SER A 542 18.06 -12.56 -25.15
N GLU A 543 17.32 -12.69 -24.05
CA GLU A 543 16.11 -11.92 -23.79
C GLU A 543 16.20 -11.14 -22.47
N LYS A 544 15.08 -10.56 -22.05
CA LYS A 544 14.97 -9.91 -20.76
C LYS A 544 14.68 -10.98 -19.72
N ASP A 545 15.52 -11.02 -18.68
CA ASP A 545 15.35 -11.87 -17.51
C ASP A 545 13.89 -12.08 -17.09
N ASP A 546 13.52 -13.34 -16.96
CA ASP A 546 12.19 -13.75 -16.58
C ASP A 546 11.95 -13.54 -15.09
N PHE A 547 10.71 -13.21 -14.74
CA PHE A 547 10.38 -12.85 -13.36
C PHE A 547 9.99 -14.08 -12.55
N GLY A 548 10.81 -14.43 -11.56
CA GLY A 548 10.58 -15.55 -10.64
C GLY A 548 9.74 -15.19 -9.42
N GLY A 549 9.67 -13.92 -9.03
CA GLY A 549 8.85 -13.46 -7.91
C GLY A 549 9.39 -12.23 -7.21
N GLN A 550 8.56 -11.58 -6.38
CA GLN A 550 8.99 -10.46 -5.56
C GLN A 550 8.36 -10.49 -4.17
N THR A 551 8.99 -9.80 -3.22
CA THR A 551 8.34 -9.37 -2.00
C THR A 551 8.88 -8.00 -1.57
N CYS A 552 8.05 -7.23 -0.90
CA CYS A 552 8.42 -5.99 -0.22
C CYS A 552 8.00 -6.10 1.25
N LEU A 553 8.92 -5.84 2.17
CA LEU A 553 8.72 -5.98 3.61
C LEU A 553 9.14 -4.69 4.33
N PRO A 554 8.33 -4.16 5.26
CA PRO A 554 8.72 -3.01 6.06
C PRO A 554 9.88 -3.39 6.99
N VAL A 555 10.99 -2.65 6.91
CA VAL A 555 12.19 -2.98 7.70
C VAL A 555 11.93 -2.88 9.20
N SER A 556 11.08 -1.95 9.62
CA SER A 556 10.67 -1.79 11.03
C SER A 556 9.91 -2.99 11.59
N GLU A 557 9.35 -3.85 10.73
CA GLU A 557 8.51 -5.00 11.11
C GLU A 557 9.25 -6.34 10.95
N LEU A 558 10.46 -6.33 10.38
CA LEU A 558 11.25 -7.54 10.17
C LEU A 558 11.62 -8.20 11.50
N ARG A 559 11.34 -9.49 11.60
CA ARG A 559 11.78 -10.35 12.71
C ARG A 559 13.20 -10.82 12.46
N GLN A 560 14.07 -10.68 13.46
CA GLN A 560 15.45 -11.13 13.42
C GLN A 560 15.56 -12.67 13.32
N GLY A 561 16.71 -13.18 12.90
CA GLY A 561 16.98 -14.62 12.76
C GLY A 561 16.57 -15.17 11.40
N ILE A 562 16.50 -16.50 11.27
CA ILE A 562 16.20 -17.20 10.01
C ILE A 562 14.69 -17.28 9.81
N ARG A 563 14.17 -16.75 8.70
CA ARG A 563 12.74 -16.61 8.40
C ARG A 563 12.39 -17.15 7.00
N ALA A 564 11.17 -17.67 6.87
CA ALA A 564 10.61 -18.08 5.60
C ALA A 564 9.92 -16.89 4.91
N VAL A 565 10.40 -16.49 3.75
CA VAL A 565 9.95 -15.29 3.03
C VAL A 565 9.15 -15.69 1.79
N PRO A 566 7.81 -15.62 1.81
CA PRO A 566 6.99 -15.98 0.66
C PRO A 566 7.15 -14.95 -0.47
N LEU A 567 7.10 -15.43 -1.72
CA LEU A 567 7.16 -14.58 -2.92
C LEU A 567 5.78 -14.40 -3.56
N PHE A 568 5.68 -13.33 -4.33
CA PHE A 568 4.47 -12.86 -4.99
C PHE A 568 4.72 -12.65 -6.47
N ASP A 569 3.67 -12.81 -7.27
CA ASP A 569 3.70 -12.54 -8.69
C ASP A 569 3.81 -11.03 -9.01
N ARG A 570 3.85 -10.70 -10.31
CA ARG A 570 3.91 -9.31 -10.77
C ARG A 570 2.73 -8.46 -10.28
N LYS A 571 1.55 -9.06 -10.07
CA LYS A 571 0.31 -8.40 -9.63
C LYS A 571 0.17 -8.32 -8.10
N GLY A 572 1.17 -8.82 -7.37
CA GLY A 572 1.16 -8.87 -5.90
C GLY A 572 0.29 -9.99 -5.33
N THR A 573 -0.02 -11.03 -6.11
CA THR A 573 -0.69 -12.25 -5.64
C THR A 573 0.36 -13.20 -5.05
N LYS A 574 0.11 -13.74 -3.86
CA LYS A 574 1.04 -14.70 -3.20
C LYS A 574 1.12 -15.97 -4.05
N TYR A 575 2.34 -16.48 -4.28
CA TYR A 575 2.52 -17.83 -4.80
C TYR A 575 2.13 -18.87 -3.74
N ASN A 576 1.74 -20.06 -4.17
CA ASN A 576 1.27 -21.10 -3.24
C ASN A 576 2.46 -21.71 -2.47
N SER A 577 3.54 -21.98 -3.19
CA SER A 577 4.68 -22.74 -2.65
C SER A 577 5.98 -21.94 -2.65
N VAL A 578 6.11 -20.94 -3.52
CA VAL A 578 7.38 -20.21 -3.73
C VAL A 578 7.77 -19.35 -2.53
N ARG A 579 8.99 -19.58 -2.01
CA ARG A 579 9.53 -18.91 -0.84
C ARG A 579 11.06 -18.93 -0.80
N LEU A 580 11.64 -18.00 -0.05
CA LEU A 580 13.08 -17.91 0.24
C LEU A 580 13.34 -18.15 1.72
N LEU A 581 14.47 -18.80 2.03
CA LEU A 581 14.99 -18.87 3.40
C LEU A 581 16.01 -17.76 3.55
N MET A 582 15.76 -16.83 4.46
CA MET A 582 16.59 -15.65 4.64
C MET A 582 16.87 -15.42 6.12
N GLN A 583 18.00 -14.81 6.46
CA GLN A 583 18.25 -14.31 7.81
C GLN A 583 18.33 -12.79 7.83
N PHE A 584 17.72 -12.22 8.86
CA PHE A 584 17.78 -10.80 9.16
C PHE A 584 18.52 -10.58 10.48
N GLU A 585 19.50 -9.70 10.49
CA GLU A 585 20.23 -9.31 11.70
C GLU A 585 20.31 -7.78 11.75
N PHE A 586 19.99 -7.22 12.91
CA PHE A 586 20.07 -5.80 13.16
C PHE A 586 21.26 -5.48 14.05
N ILE A 587 22.12 -4.56 13.61
CA ILE A 587 23.34 -4.11 14.31
C ILE A 587 23.24 -2.64 14.68
#